data_AF-A0A2E9NZ76-F1
#
_entry.id   AF-A0A2E9NZ76-F1
#
_cell.length_a   1.000
_cell.length_b   1.000
_cell.length_c   1.000
_cell.angle_alpha   90.00
_cell.angle_beta   90.00
_cell.angle_gamma   90.00
#
_symmetry.space_group_name_H-M   'P 1'
#
loop_
_entity.id
_entity.type
_entity.pdbx_description
1 polymer ?
#
loop_
_entity_poly.entity_id
_entity_poly.type
_entity_poly.pdbx_seq_one_letter_code
_entity_poly.pdbx_strand_id
1 'polypeptide(L)'
;MLTKKEIAIYALGKTEGINSLAETLGTGFDDEKYIESWNKTMNLLGIEMPLKDLEKIYNDFAKKMEEIVSKDETKKPILKTKS
;
A
#
# COMPACT_ATOMS: atom_id res chain seq x y z
N MET A 1 19.50 13.00 -3.25
CA MET A 1 19.52 11.56 -2.94
C MET A 1 18.23 11.25 -2.21
N LEU A 2 17.50 10.19 -2.59
CA LEU A 2 16.29 9.81 -1.87
C LEU A 2 16.66 9.24 -0.49
N THR A 3 15.84 9.53 0.51
CA THR A 3 15.93 8.96 1.85
C THR A 3 15.47 7.50 1.85
N LYS A 4 15.90 6.73 2.86
CA LYS A 4 15.45 5.33 3.05
C LYS A 4 13.92 5.21 3.10
N LYS A 5 13.25 6.21 3.69
CA LYS A 5 11.79 6.29 3.78
C LYS A 5 11.14 6.49 2.41
N GLU A 6 11.68 7.36 1.57
CA GLU A 6 11.16 7.59 0.21
C GLU A 6 11.34 6.37 -0.68
N ILE A 7 12.48 5.67 -0.56
CA ILE A 7 12.73 4.41 -1.28
C ILE A 7 11.75 3.33 -0.81
N ALA A 8 11.48 3.24 0.49
CA ALA A 8 10.52 2.30 1.05
C ALA A 8 9.10 2.55 0.52
N ILE A 9 8.61 3.80 0.54
CA ILE A 9 7.28 4.15 0.04
C ILE A 9 7.17 3.88 -1.48
N TYR A 10 8.22 4.17 -2.24
CA TYR A 10 8.24 3.88 -3.67
C TYR A 10 8.17 2.37 -3.95
N ALA A 11 8.94 1.56 -3.21
CA ALA A 11 8.88 0.11 -3.29
C ALA A 11 7.50 -0.42 -2.89
N LEU A 12 6.92 0.10 -1.80
CA LEU A 12 5.58 -0.23 -1.32
C LEU A 12 4.53 0.02 -2.40
N GLY A 13 4.51 1.19 -3.05
CA GLY A 13 3.55 1.49 -4.10
C GLY A 13 3.65 0.56 -5.31
N LYS A 14 4.85 0.05 -5.62
CA LYS A 14 5.07 -0.94 -6.69
C LYS A 14 4.60 -2.33 -6.28
N THR A 15 4.84 -2.74 -5.05
CA THR A 15 4.41 -4.03 -4.52
C THR A 15 2.90 -4.07 -4.27
N GLU A 16 2.29 -2.96 -3.81
CA GLU A 16 0.84 -2.80 -3.61
C GLU A 16 0.10 -2.98 -4.92
N GLY A 17 0.58 -2.35 -6.00
CA GLY A 17 -0.03 -2.50 -7.33
C GLY A 17 0.02 -3.94 -7.83
N ILE A 18 1.11 -4.68 -7.56
CA ILE A 18 1.24 -6.10 -7.91
C ILE A 18 0.35 -6.97 -7.01
N ASN A 19 0.28 -6.67 -5.70
CA ASN A 19 -0.55 -7.43 -4.75
C ASN A 19 -2.04 -7.19 -5.01
N SER A 20 -2.47 -5.97 -5.31
CA SER A 20 -3.85 -5.64 -5.70
C SER A 20 -4.28 -6.36 -6.99
N LEU A 21 -3.36 -6.49 -7.96
CA LEU A 21 -3.57 -7.34 -9.14
C LEU A 21 -3.69 -8.82 -8.75
N ALA A 22 -2.84 -9.32 -7.85
CA ALA A 22 -2.89 -10.69 -7.36
C ALA A 22 -4.17 -10.99 -6.56
N GLU A 23 -4.63 -10.08 -5.71
CA GLU A 23 -5.90 -10.16 -4.98
C GLU A 23 -7.09 -10.20 -5.92
N THR A 24 -7.11 -9.36 -6.95
CA THR A 24 -8.14 -9.38 -8.02
C THR A 24 -8.19 -10.73 -8.73
N LEU A 25 -7.05 -11.43 -8.82
CA LEU A 25 -6.92 -12.76 -9.42
C LEU A 25 -7.12 -13.91 -8.41
N GLY A 26 -7.44 -13.60 -7.15
CA GLY A 26 -7.68 -14.60 -6.10
C GLY A 26 -6.41 -15.24 -5.52
N THR A 27 -5.23 -14.66 -5.79
CA THR A 27 -3.91 -15.15 -5.34
C THR A 27 -3.16 -14.11 -4.50
N GLY A 28 -3.88 -13.16 -3.90
CA GLY A 28 -3.31 -12.14 -3.02
C GLY A 28 -2.61 -12.75 -1.80
N PHE A 29 -1.61 -12.05 -1.28
CA PHE A 29 -0.97 -12.42 -0.02
C PHE A 29 -1.76 -11.86 1.16
N ASP A 30 -1.70 -12.56 2.30
CA ASP A 30 -2.03 -11.93 3.57
C ASP A 30 -0.99 -10.84 3.91
N ASP A 31 -1.38 -9.86 4.72
CA ASP A 31 -0.57 -8.69 5.05
C ASP A 31 0.84 -9.06 5.57
N GLU A 32 0.94 -10.14 6.36
CA GLU A 32 2.21 -10.63 6.89
C GLU A 32 3.16 -11.10 5.79
N LYS A 33 2.70 -11.96 4.86
CA LYS A 33 3.54 -12.42 3.73
C LYS A 33 3.91 -11.29 2.79
N TYR A 34 3.02 -10.32 2.64
CA TYR A 34 3.30 -9.13 1.85
C TYR A 34 4.44 -8.30 2.46
N ILE A 35 4.38 -8.02 3.77
CA ILE A 35 5.43 -7.29 4.49
C ILE A 35 6.76 -8.04 4.48
N GLU A 36 6.74 -9.38 4.60
CA GLU A 36 7.95 -10.19 4.46
C GLU A 36 8.57 -10.12 3.06
N SER A 37 7.74 -10.16 2.01
CA SER A 37 8.18 -10.02 0.63
C SER A 37 8.79 -8.64 0.36
N TRP A 38 8.18 -7.60 0.93
CA TRP A 38 8.70 -6.24 0.88
C TRP A 38 10.03 -6.12 1.62
N ASN A 39 10.18 -6.73 2.80
CA ASN A 39 11.45 -6.78 3.52
C ASN A 39 12.58 -7.44 2.70
N LYS A 40 12.28 -8.57 2.05
CA LYS A 40 13.23 -9.24 1.13
C LYS A 40 13.67 -8.30 0.00
N THR A 41 12.72 -7.57 -0.59
CA THR A 41 13.02 -6.59 -1.65
C THR A 41 13.93 -5.46 -1.15
N MET A 42 13.68 -4.92 0.04
CA MET A 42 14.51 -3.88 0.64
C MET A 42 15.94 -4.38 0.90
N ASN A 43 16.10 -5.62 1.37
CA ASN A 43 17.41 -6.24 1.59
C ASN A 43 18.18 -6.44 0.27
N LEU A 44 17.50 -6.86 -0.81
CA LEU A 44 18.10 -6.98 -2.15
C LEU A 44 18.61 -5.64 -2.70
N LEU A 45 18.00 -4.52 -2.26
CA LEU A 45 18.43 -3.17 -2.60
C LEU A 45 19.56 -2.65 -1.69
N GLY A 46 20.08 -3.48 -0.76
CA GLY A 46 21.10 -3.10 0.20
C GLY A 46 20.58 -2.19 1.32
N ILE A 47 19.27 -2.19 1.57
CA ILE A 47 18.63 -1.33 2.57
C ILE A 47 18.08 -2.22 3.69
N GLU A 48 18.81 -2.30 4.79
CA GLU A 48 18.31 -2.94 6.00
C GLU A 48 17.26 -2.07 6.68
N MET A 49 16.10 -2.69 6.94
CA MET A 49 15.03 -2.11 7.73
C MET A 49 14.36 -3.21 8.59
N PRO A 50 14.14 -2.98 9.89
CA PRO A 50 13.39 -3.90 10.73
C PRO A 50 11.97 -4.12 10.21
N LEU A 51 11.45 -5.35 10.31
CA LEU A 51 10.07 -5.68 9.94
C LEU A 51 9.05 -4.76 10.63
N LYS A 52 9.26 -4.44 11.91
CA LYS A 52 8.41 -3.54 12.69
C LYS A 52 8.32 -2.13 12.11
N ASP A 53 9.39 -1.65 11.48
CA ASP A 53 9.40 -0.33 10.85
C ASP A 53 8.63 -0.35 9.53
N LEU A 54 8.74 -1.44 8.76
CA LEU A 54 7.96 -1.65 7.54
C LEU A 54 6.46 -1.81 7.85
N GLU A 55 6.11 -2.60 8.86
CA GLU A 55 4.74 -2.77 9.35
C GLU A 55 4.13 -1.43 9.76
N LYS A 56 4.88 -0.58 10.45
CA LYS A 56 4.42 0.77 10.80
C LYS A 56 4.12 1.61 9.55
N ILE A 57 4.99 1.56 8.54
CA ILE A 57 4.78 2.29 7.28
C ILE A 57 3.55 1.76 6.53
N TYR A 58 3.36 0.43 6.50
CA TYR A 58 2.20 -0.21 5.90
C TYR A 58 0.90 0.27 6.56
N ASN A 59 0.82 0.21 7.89
CA ASN A 59 -0.36 0.64 8.64
C ASN A 59 -0.66 2.14 8.47
N ASP A 60 0.38 2.99 8.50
CA ASP A 60 0.23 4.44 8.26
C ASP A 60 -0.29 4.73 6.83
N PHE A 61 0.16 3.93 5.86
CA PHE A 61 -0.30 4.02 4.47
C PHE A 61 -1.76 3.56 4.32
N ALA A 62 -2.09 2.38 4.81
CA ALA A 62 -3.44 1.81 4.77
C ALA A 62 -4.47 2.78 5.39
N LYS A 63 -4.16 3.31 6.58
CA LYS A 63 -5.02 4.29 7.26
C LYS A 63 -5.23 5.56 6.44
N LYS A 64 -4.18 6.08 5.78
CA LYS A 64 -4.33 7.25 4.90
C LYS A 64 -5.18 6.95 3.68
N MET A 65 -5.06 5.76 3.10
CA MET A 65 -5.90 5.34 1.98
C MET A 65 -7.38 5.24 2.40
N GLU A 66 -7.66 4.66 3.57
CA GLU A 66 -9.00 4.60 4.16
C GLU A 66 -9.57 6.01 4.39
N GLU A 67 -8.78 6.94 4.92
CA GLU A 67 -9.19 8.34 5.08
C GLU A 67 -9.49 9.03 3.76
N ILE A 68 -8.75 8.75 2.69
CA ILE A 68 -8.99 9.32 1.35
C ILE A 68 -10.29 8.78 0.77
N VAL A 69 -10.49 7.45 0.80
CA VAL A 69 -11.72 6.81 0.31
C VAL A 69 -12.94 7.33 1.08
N SER A 70 -12.85 7.39 2.41
CA SER A 70 -13.93 7.88 3.27
C SER A 70 -14.27 9.36 3.03
N LYS A 71 -13.27 10.19 2.69
CA LYS A 71 -13.50 11.60 2.34
C LYS A 71 -14.16 11.74 0.96
N ASP A 72 -13.79 10.91 -0.02
CA ASP A 72 -14.35 10.99 -1.37
C ASP A 72 -15.78 10.40 -1.49
N GLU A 73 -16.23 9.53 -0.56
CA GLU A 73 -17.63 9.09 -0.49
C GLU A 73 -18.63 10.25 -0.27
N THR A 74 -18.16 11.41 0.21
CA THR A 74 -18.98 12.63 0.32
C THR A 74 -19.21 13.36 -1.01
N LYS A 75 -18.56 12.94 -2.10
CA LYS A 75 -18.84 13.39 -3.48
C LYS A 75 -19.65 12.36 -4.27
N LYS A 76 -20.76 11.87 -3.73
CA LYS A 76 -21.76 11.24 -4.61
C LYS A 76 -22.29 12.30 -5.59
N PRO A 77 -22.20 12.11 -6.92
CA PRO A 77 -22.97 12.93 -7.83
C PRO A 77 -24.44 12.71 -7.49
N ILE A 78 -25.17 13.78 -7.21
CA ILE A 78 -26.63 13.75 -7.15
C ILE A 78 -27.07 13.28 -8.55
N LEU A 79 -27.37 12.00 -8.70
CA LEU A 79 -28.02 11.47 -9.89
C LEU A 79 -29.37 12.17 -9.97
N LYS A 80 -29.45 13.24 -10.77
CA LYS A 80 -30.72 13.81 -11.19
C LYS A 80 -31.46 12.71 -11.95
N THR A 81 -32.40 12.08 -11.28
CA THR A 81 -33.47 11.31 -11.91
C THR A 81 -34.14 12.25 -12.92
N LYS A 82 -33.93 11.96 -14.21
CA LYS A 82 -34.72 12.62 -15.26
C LYS A 82 -36.13 12.03 -15.21
N SER A 83 -37.07 12.96 -15.14
CA SER A 83 -38.53 12.77 -15.18
C SER A 83 -39.02 12.12 -16.47
#